data_AF-A0A349B3C8-F1
#
_entry.id   AF-A0A349B3C8-F1
#
_cell.length_a   1.000
_cell.length_b   1.000
_cell.length_c   1.000
_cell.angle_alpha   90.00
_cell.angle_beta   90.00
_cell.angle_gamma   90.00
#
_symmetry.space_group_name_H-M   'P 1'
#
loop_
_entity.id
_entity.type
_entity.pdbx_description
1 polymer ?
#
loop_
_entity_poly.entity_id
_entity_poly.type
_entity_poly.pdbx_seq_one_letter_code
_entity_poly.pdbx_strand_id
1 'polypeptide(L)' 'TVLDELERRDGQFGLITMCTGGGMAPAIIIERV' A
#
# COMPACT_ATOMS: atom_id res chain seq x y z
N THR A 1 7.09 0.58 7.36
CA THR A 1 5.89 1.02 6.62
C THR A 1 5.96 0.48 5.19
N VAL A 2 4.92 0.63 4.35
CA VAL A 2 5.01 0.18 2.94
C VAL A 2 6.05 1.00 2.18
N LEU A 3 6.20 2.30 2.47
CA LEU A 3 7.25 3.14 1.88
C LEU A 3 8.65 2.61 2.20
N ASP A 4 8.95 2.31 3.47
CA ASP A 4 10.27 1.78 3.87
C ASP A 4 10.61 0.47 3.12
N GLU A 5 9.61 -0.38 2.90
CA GLU A 5 9.82 -1.65 2.20
C GLU A 5 9.99 -1.48 0.68
N LEU A 6 9.33 -0.48 0.09
CA LEU A 6 9.56 -0.09 -1.31
C LEU A 6 10.97 0.47 -1.50
N GLU A 7 11.47 1.30 -0.58
CA GLU A 7 12.85 1.79 -0.61
C GLU A 7 13.86 0.65 -0.46
N ARG A 8 13.66 -0.24 0.53
CA ARG A 8 14.58 -1.36 0.81
C ARG A 8 14.71 -2.34 -0.36
N ARG A 9 13.64 -2.50 -1.16
CA ARG A 9 13.58 -3.45 -2.28
C ARG A 9 13.75 -2.81 -3.65
N ASP A 10 13.99 -1.50 -3.70
CA ASP A 10 13.94 -0.71 -4.94
C ASP A 10 12.64 -0.92 -5.75
N GLY A 11 11.50 -1.02 -5.06
CA GLY A 11 10.17 -1.18 -5.66
C GLY A 11 9.51 0.17 -5.97
N GLN A 12 8.71 0.25 -7.04
CA GLN A 12 8.05 1.50 -7.48
C GLN A 12 6.61 1.63 -6.98
N PHE A 13 5.83 0.55 -6.99
CA PHE A 13 4.41 0.57 -6.65
C PHE A 13 4.08 -0.29 -5.43
N GLY A 14 3.22 0.21 -4.54
CA GLY A 14 2.65 -0.53 -3.41
C GLY A 14 1.13 -0.47 -3.39
N LEU A 15 0.49 -1.59 -3.08
CA LEU A 15 -0.94 -1.65 -2.77
C LEU A 15 -1.13 -1.78 -1.26
N ILE A 16 -1.96 -0.92 -0.68
CA ILE A 16 -2.42 -1.01 0.70
C ILE A 16 -3.93 -1.22 0.71
N THR A 17 -4.38 -2.17 1.53
CA THR A 17 -5.80 -2.39 1.82
C THR A 17 -5.99 -2.74 3.29
N MET A 18 -7.18 -2.47 3.81
CA MET A 18 -7.58 -2.80 5.18
C MET A 18 -9.07 -3.12 5.19
N CYS A 19 -9.48 -4.08 6.01
CA CYS A 19 -10.90 -4.32 6.22
C CYS A 19 -11.55 -3.16 6.97
N THR A 20 -12.78 -2.82 6.59
CA THR A 20 -13.61 -1.85 7.29
C THR A 20 -14.98 -2.49 7.56
N GLY A 21 -15.73 -1.93 8.52
CA GLY A 21 -17.06 -2.44 8.87
C GLY A 21 -18.01 -2.44 7.66
N GLY A 22 -19.00 -3.34 7.68
CA GLY A 22 -20.03 -3.40 6.62
C GLY A 22 -19.60 -4.14 5.34
N GLY A 23 -18.56 -4.97 5.40
CA GLY A 23 -18.13 -5.78 4.25
C GLY A 23 -17.36 -4.99 3.19
N MET A 24 -16.78 -3.86 3.57
CA MET A 24 -16.03 -2.97 2.67
C MET A 24 -14.53 -3.02 2.94
N ALA A 25 -13.73 -2.82 1.92
CA ALA A 25 -12.28 -2.66 2.05
C ALA A 25 -11.77 -1.63 1.02
N PRO A 26 -11.26 -0.46 1.45
CA PRO A 26 -10.59 0.47 0.55
C PRO A 26 -9.28 -0.14 0.03
N ALA A 27 -8.92 0.24 -1.19
CA ALA A 27 -7.65 -0.12 -1.83
C ALA A 27 -6.96 1.16 -2.31
N ILE A 28 -5.68 1.33 -1.92
CA ILE A 28 -4.88 2.52 -2.20
C ILE A 28 -3.59 2.07 -2.88
N ILE A 29 -3.30 2.66 -4.04
CA ILE A 29 -2.01 2.50 -4.71
C ILE A 29 -1.13 3.69 -4.34
N ILE A 30 0.13 3.41 -3.97
CA ILE A 30 1.17 4.41 -3.80
C ILE A 30 2.28 4.18 -4.82
N GLU A 31 2.85 5.28 -5.31
CA GLU A 31 4.05 5.30 -6.13
C GLU A 31 5.17 5.99 -5.34
N ARG A 32 6.36 5.39 -5.34
CA ARG A 32 7.55 5.96 -4.72
C ARG A 32 8.23 6.91 -5.71
N VAL A 33 8.40 8.18 -5.32
CA VAL A 33 9.15 9.23 -6.05
C VAL A 33 10.55 9.41 -5.50
#